data_AF-A0A7S2LL25-F1
#
_entry.id   AF-A0A7S2LL25-F1
#
_cell.length_a   1.000
_cell.length_b   1.000
_cell.length_c   1.000
_cell.angle_alpha   90.00
_cell.angle_beta   90.00
_cell.angle_gamma   90.00
#
_symmetry.space_group_name_H-M   'P 1'
#
loop_
_entity.id
_entity.type
_entity.pdbx_description
1 polymer ?
#
loop_
_entity_poly.entity_id
_entity_poly.type
_entity_poly.pdbx_seq_one_letter_code
_entity_poly.pdbx_strand_id
1 'polypeptide(L)'
;GKQLAAMKASVRELQGKHQCAMEEIYVWVDYFSIPQENDPQKKHAILSLPMYVSLLQVFVVVAPDVVHTNTGDGCNMRTYMGRGWCRAEQMSCKMCHGGREMYWTDGGSLRPFEEYGLR
;
A
#
# COMPACT_ATOMS: atom_id res chain seq x y z
N GLY A 1 11.50 11.75 -4.99
CA GLY A 1 11.98 10.68 -4.07
C GLY A 1 11.65 9.32 -4.63
N LYS A 2 12.44 8.29 -4.29
CA LYS A 2 12.26 6.90 -4.79
C LYS A 2 10.85 6.34 -4.52
N GLN A 3 10.26 6.65 -3.36
CA GLN A 3 8.88 6.27 -3.00
C GLN A 3 7.84 6.75 -4.02
N LEU A 4 7.81 8.05 -4.32
CA LEU A 4 6.85 8.65 -5.25
C LEU A 4 7.03 8.12 -6.68
N ALA A 5 8.28 7.87 -7.09
CA ALA A 5 8.57 7.28 -8.39
C ALA A 5 7.99 5.86 -8.50
N ALA A 6 8.19 5.03 -7.46
CA ALA A 6 7.62 3.70 -7.38
C ALA A 6 6.09 3.73 -7.40
N MET A 7 5.44 4.60 -6.60
CA MET A 7 3.98 4.78 -6.61
C MET A 7 3.45 5.11 -8.00
N LYS A 8 4.07 6.07 -8.70
CA LYS A 8 3.67 6.45 -10.08
C LYS A 8 3.86 5.30 -11.07
N ALA A 9 4.93 4.53 -10.93
CA ALA A 9 5.18 3.36 -11.78
C ALA A 9 4.13 2.28 -11.57
N SER A 10 3.79 1.97 -10.31
CA SER A 10 2.74 0.99 -9.97
C SER A 10 1.38 1.36 -10.57
N VAL A 11 0.99 2.64 -10.50
CA VAL A 11 -0.29 3.11 -11.08
C VAL A 11 -0.30 2.90 -12.60
N ARG A 12 0.80 3.20 -13.31
CA ARG A 12 0.89 2.99 -14.77
C ARG A 12 0.85 1.51 -15.15
N GLU A 13 1.50 0.66 -14.36
CA GLU A 13 1.48 -0.78 -14.59
C GLU A 13 0.07 -1.35 -14.41
N LEU A 14 -0.63 -0.91 -13.34
CA LEU A 14 -2.03 -1.26 -13.13
C LEU A 14 -2.96 -0.71 -14.20
N GLN A 15 -2.74 0.51 -14.67
CA GLN A 15 -3.49 1.08 -15.80
C GLN A 15 -3.41 0.15 -17.01
N GLY A 16 -2.20 -0.30 -17.38
CA GLY A 16 -1.99 -1.23 -18.48
C GLY A 16 -2.68 -2.58 -18.25
N LYS A 17 -2.65 -3.09 -17.02
CA LYS A 17 -3.27 -4.36 -16.64
C LYS A 17 -4.81 -4.33 -16.69
N HIS A 18 -5.42 -3.24 -16.23
CA HIS A 18 -6.87 -3.06 -16.20
C HIS A 18 -7.44 -2.41 -17.48
N GLN A 19 -6.57 -1.99 -18.40
CA GLN A 19 -6.94 -1.40 -19.69
C GLN A 19 -7.92 -0.22 -19.55
N CYS A 20 -7.70 0.64 -18.55
CA CYS A 20 -8.53 1.82 -18.29
C CYS A 20 -7.80 3.13 -18.60
N ALA A 21 -8.57 4.23 -18.70
CA ALA A 21 -8.00 5.56 -18.85
C ALA A 21 -7.42 6.04 -17.51
N MET A 22 -6.39 6.88 -17.53
CA MET A 22 -5.76 7.39 -16.29
C MET A 22 -6.74 8.22 -15.46
N GLU A 23 -7.70 8.87 -16.11
CA GLU A 23 -8.74 9.71 -15.51
C GLU A 23 -9.78 8.89 -14.74
N GLU A 24 -9.85 7.58 -14.99
CA GLU A 24 -10.74 6.65 -14.30
C GLU A 24 -10.09 6.06 -13.04
N ILE A 25 -8.79 6.32 -12.82
CA ILE A 25 -8.04 5.78 -11.69
C ILE A 25 -8.05 6.76 -10.53
N TYR A 26 -8.72 6.39 -9.45
CA TYR A 26 -8.71 7.10 -8.18
C TYR A 26 -7.72 6.45 -7.23
N VAL A 27 -6.71 7.21 -6.79
CA VAL A 27 -5.67 6.72 -5.89
C VAL A 27 -5.91 7.24 -4.47
N TRP A 28 -6.11 6.31 -3.54
CA TRP A 28 -6.14 6.60 -2.12
C TRP A 28 -4.78 6.28 -1.50
N VAL A 29 -4.18 7.23 -0.77
CA VAL A 29 -2.85 7.09 -0.15
C VAL A 29 -3.00 7.23 1.36
N ASP A 30 -2.58 6.22 2.09
CA ASP A 30 -2.70 6.10 3.55
C ASP A 30 -2.08 7.30 4.29
N TYR A 31 -0.84 7.66 3.97
CA TYR A 31 -0.10 8.71 4.66
C TYR A 31 -0.79 10.07 4.58
N PHE A 32 -1.31 10.45 3.41
CA PHE A 32 -2.02 11.72 3.21
C PHE A 32 -3.46 11.70 3.73
N SER A 33 -4.00 10.51 4.00
CA SER A 33 -5.38 10.31 4.47
C SER A 33 -5.47 10.13 5.98
N ILE A 34 -4.34 10.07 6.68
CA ILE A 34 -4.26 9.91 8.14
C ILE A 34 -3.69 11.20 8.77
N PRO A 35 -4.33 11.75 9.82
CA PRO A 35 -3.78 12.85 10.59
C PRO A 35 -2.39 12.52 11.15
N GLN A 36 -1.38 13.33 10.83
CA GLN A 36 0.01 13.09 11.27
C GLN A 36 0.34 13.71 12.64
N GLU A 37 -0.28 14.85 12.97
CA GLU A 37 0.06 15.62 14.19
C GLU A 37 -0.92 15.37 15.36
N ASN A 38 -2.14 14.91 15.08
CA ASN A 38 -3.16 14.69 16.09
C ASN A 38 -3.27 13.20 16.46
N ASP A 39 -2.64 12.78 17.54
CA ASP A 39 -2.57 11.37 17.93
C ASP A 39 -3.94 10.69 18.18
N PRO A 40 -4.91 11.32 18.87
CA PRO A 40 -6.25 10.75 18.98
C PRO A 40 -6.92 10.51 17.63
N GLN A 41 -6.92 11.51 16.74
CA GLN A 41 -7.53 11.38 15.41
C GLN A 41 -6.77 10.40 14.52
N LYS A 42 -5.43 10.38 14.60
CA LYS A 42 -4.56 9.41 13.95
C LYS A 42 -4.95 7.99 14.33
N LYS A 43 -5.15 7.72 15.62
CA LYS A 43 -5.57 6.39 16.09
C LYS A 43 -6.92 5.98 15.51
N HIS A 44 -7.90 6.89 15.49
CA HIS A 44 -9.20 6.61 14.87
C HIS A 44 -9.11 6.38 13.37
N ALA A 45 -8.31 7.17 12.65
CA ALA A 45 -8.08 6.99 11.22
C ALA A 45 -7.39 5.65 10.92
N ILE A 46 -6.37 5.27 11.71
CA ILE A 46 -5.71 3.96 11.60
C ILE A 46 -6.71 2.82 11.81
N LEU A 47 -7.60 2.93 12.79
CA LEU A 47 -8.64 1.91 13.04
C LEU A 47 -9.64 1.79 11.89
N SER A 48 -9.78 2.82 11.05
CA SER A 48 -10.65 2.80 9.87
C SER A 48 -9.97 2.23 8.60
N LEU A 49 -8.64 2.03 8.59
CA LEU A 49 -7.91 1.47 7.46
C LEU A 49 -8.51 0.16 6.91
N PRO A 50 -8.88 -0.82 7.74
CA PRO A 50 -9.51 -2.06 7.27
C PRO A 50 -10.77 -1.81 6.45
N MET A 51 -11.57 -0.79 6.81
CA MET A 51 -12.78 -0.42 6.09
C MET A 51 -12.46 0.20 4.73
N TYR A 52 -11.47 1.09 4.64
CA TYR A 52 -11.07 1.65 3.34
C TYR A 52 -10.56 0.56 2.41
N VAL A 53 -9.70 -0.33 2.90
CA VAL A 53 -9.15 -1.44 2.13
C VAL A 53 -10.24 -2.41 1.67
N SER A 54 -11.31 -2.59 2.46
CA SER A 54 -12.47 -3.40 2.05
C SER A 54 -13.25 -2.85 0.84
N LEU A 55 -13.08 -1.57 0.51
CA LEU A 55 -13.76 -0.89 -0.60
C LEU A 55 -12.87 -0.72 -1.84
N LEU A 56 -11.57 -1.00 -1.73
CA LEU A 56 -10.62 -0.82 -2.82
C LEU A 56 -10.74 -1.97 -3.84
N GLN A 57 -10.74 -1.63 -5.12
CA GLN A 57 -10.68 -2.61 -6.21
C GLN A 57 -9.30 -3.26 -6.32
N VAL A 58 -8.25 -2.47 -6.05
CA VAL A 58 -6.85 -2.89 -6.11
C VAL A 58 -6.11 -2.34 -4.90
N PHE A 59 -5.36 -3.19 -4.20
CA PHE A 59 -4.52 -2.80 -3.07
C PHE A 59 -3.04 -2.96 -3.44
N VAL A 60 -2.24 -1.90 -3.25
CA VAL A 60 -0.81 -1.90 -3.59
C VAL A 60 0.03 -1.46 -2.41
N VAL A 61 0.99 -2.30 -2.03
CA VAL A 61 2.02 -1.98 -1.05
C VAL A 61 3.29 -1.50 -1.75
N VAL A 62 3.65 -0.24 -1.57
CA VAL A 62 4.88 0.34 -2.13
C VAL A 62 5.93 0.47 -1.02
N ALA A 63 6.91 -0.43 -1.01
CA ALA A 63 7.94 -0.50 0.02
C ALA A 63 9.36 -0.63 -0.60
N PRO A 64 9.81 0.36 -1.39
CA PRO A 64 11.16 0.38 -1.94
C PRO A 64 12.22 0.50 -0.87
N ASP A 65 13.38 -0.13 -1.07
CA ASP A 65 14.50 -0.03 -0.14
C ASP A 65 15.02 1.42 -0.05
N VAL A 66 14.49 2.15 0.93
CA VAL A 66 14.82 3.54 1.21
C VAL A 66 15.04 3.72 2.71
N VAL A 67 15.83 4.73 3.06
CA VAL A 67 16.04 5.12 4.46
C VAL A 67 15.13 6.31 4.75
N HIS A 68 14.40 6.23 5.86
CA HIS A 68 13.52 7.30 6.31
C HIS A 68 14.34 8.52 6.71
N THR A 69 14.07 9.67 6.09
CA THR A 69 14.90 10.88 6.24
C THR A 69 15.00 11.37 7.67
N ASN A 70 13.93 11.24 8.47
CA ASN A 70 13.89 11.80 9.83
C ASN A 70 14.30 10.80 10.93
N THR A 71 14.14 9.50 10.69
CA THR A 71 14.38 8.47 11.73
C THR A 71 15.61 7.62 11.45
N GLY A 72 16.11 7.60 10.21
CA GLY A 72 17.21 6.74 9.80
C GLY A 72 16.81 5.27 9.63
N ASP A 73 15.55 4.92 9.87
CA ASP A 73 15.07 3.55 9.75
C ASP A 73 14.95 3.13 8.28
N GLY A 74 15.31 1.88 7.98
CA GLY A 74 15.03 1.30 6.66
C GLY A 74 13.52 1.14 6.48
N CYS A 75 12.96 1.78 5.47
CA CYS A 75 11.60 1.55 5.00
C CYS A 75 11.69 0.52 3.89
N ASN A 76 11.43 -0.74 4.22
CA ASN A 76 11.40 -1.85 3.27
C ASN A 76 10.25 -2.79 3.61
N MET A 77 10.02 -3.78 2.74
CA MET A 77 8.92 -4.72 2.89
C MET A 77 8.95 -5.49 4.23
N ARG A 78 10.14 -5.80 4.75
CA ARG A 78 10.31 -6.43 6.07
C ARG A 78 9.82 -5.52 7.20
N THR A 79 10.19 -4.23 7.17
CA THR A 79 9.68 -3.27 8.17
C THR A 79 8.19 -3.00 8.03
N TYR A 80 7.64 -3.07 6.83
CA TYR A 80 6.19 -3.00 6.58
C TYR A 80 5.47 -4.20 7.24
N MET A 81 5.95 -5.42 7.02
CA MET A 81 5.36 -6.65 7.60
C MET A 81 5.41 -6.74 9.13
N GLY A 82 6.34 -6.00 9.74
CA GLY A 82 6.44 -5.88 11.20
C GLY A 82 5.35 -5.00 11.84
N ARG A 83 4.62 -4.20 11.05
CA ARG A 83 3.59 -3.30 11.55
C ARG A 83 2.25 -4.03 11.66
N GLY A 84 1.66 -4.01 12.86
CA GLY A 84 0.41 -4.74 13.15
C GLY A 84 -0.76 -4.33 12.26
N TRP A 85 -0.89 -3.03 11.97
CA TRP A 85 -1.98 -2.48 11.13
C TRP A 85 -1.94 -2.98 9.69
N CYS A 86 -0.73 -3.14 9.13
CA CYS A 86 -0.54 -3.66 7.78
C CYS A 86 -1.06 -5.09 7.61
N ARG A 87 -1.12 -5.88 8.70
CA ARG A 87 -1.72 -7.23 8.67
C ARG A 87 -3.25 -7.18 8.66
N ALA A 88 -3.83 -6.21 9.36
CA ALA A 88 -5.28 -5.99 9.36
C ALA A 88 -5.75 -5.57 7.96
N GLU A 89 -5.04 -4.65 7.31
CA GLU A 89 -5.31 -4.22 5.92
C GLU A 89 -5.27 -5.39 4.94
N GLN A 90 -4.22 -6.22 5.01
CA GLN A 90 -4.10 -7.42 4.18
C GLN A 90 -5.24 -8.41 4.43
N MET A 91 -5.64 -8.62 5.68
CA MET A 91 -6.72 -9.53 6.04
C MET A 91 -8.05 -9.03 5.47
N SER A 92 -8.35 -7.73 5.59
CA SER A 92 -9.53 -7.13 4.99
C SER A 92 -9.56 -7.26 3.48
N CYS A 93 -8.45 -6.98 2.80
CA CYS A 93 -8.36 -7.15 1.35
C CYS A 93 -8.60 -8.62 0.94
N LYS A 94 -8.02 -9.58 1.69
CA LYS A 94 -8.21 -11.01 1.44
C LYS A 94 -9.65 -11.46 1.66
N MET A 95 -10.31 -10.96 2.70
CA MET A 95 -11.69 -11.33 3.02
C MET A 95 -12.70 -10.73 2.03
N CYS A 96 -12.48 -9.52 1.55
CA CYS A 96 -13.43 -8.83 0.67
C CYS A 96 -13.21 -9.16 -0.82
N HIS A 97 -11.95 -9.32 -1.24
CA HIS A 97 -11.59 -9.45 -2.66
C HIS A 97 -10.80 -10.73 -2.99
N GLY A 98 -10.69 -11.65 -2.04
CA GLY A 98 -10.00 -12.94 -2.23
C GLY A 98 -8.49 -12.83 -2.38
N GLY A 99 -7.89 -11.64 -2.19
CA GLY A 99 -6.44 -11.40 -2.26
C GLY A 99 -5.84 -11.32 -3.67
N ARG A 100 -6.64 -11.54 -4.72
CA ARG A 100 -6.17 -11.61 -6.12
C ARG A 100 -5.68 -10.27 -6.68
N GLU A 101 -6.33 -9.18 -6.26
CA GLU A 101 -5.99 -7.81 -6.67
C GLU A 101 -5.12 -7.11 -5.62
N MET A 102 -4.20 -7.87 -5.03
CA MET A 102 -3.26 -7.38 -4.03
C MET A 102 -1.82 -7.49 -4.55
N TYR A 103 -1.11 -6.37 -4.51
CA TYR A 103 0.22 -6.25 -5.11
C TYR A 103 1.23 -5.61 -4.17
N TRP A 104 2.51 -5.82 -4.44
CA TRP A 104 3.59 -5.11 -3.77
C TRP A 104 4.74 -4.79 -4.73
N THR A 105 5.58 -3.82 -4.36
CA THR A 105 6.81 -3.49 -5.07
C THR A 105 7.90 -2.97 -4.11
N ASP A 106 9.14 -3.35 -4.41
CA ASP A 106 10.39 -2.85 -3.82
C ASP A 106 10.99 -1.67 -4.64
N GLY A 107 10.18 -1.05 -5.51
CA GLY A 107 10.62 0.00 -6.44
C GLY A 107 10.94 -0.52 -7.84
N GLY A 108 10.93 -1.83 -8.05
CA GLY A 108 10.89 -2.47 -9.36
C GLY A 108 9.47 -2.69 -9.89
N SER A 109 9.29 -3.74 -10.67
CA SER A 109 8.00 -4.17 -11.22
C SER A 109 7.00 -4.58 -10.14
N LEU A 110 5.72 -4.38 -10.42
CA LEU A 110 4.64 -4.79 -9.54
C LEU A 110 4.55 -6.33 -9.48
N ARG A 111 4.46 -6.89 -8.27
CA ARG A 111 4.33 -8.32 -8.06
C ARG A 111 3.06 -8.65 -7.29
N PRO A 112 2.38 -9.77 -7.59
CA PRO A 112 1.32 -10.29 -6.74
C PRO A 112 1.81 -10.48 -5.30
N PHE A 113 0.97 -10.15 -4.33
CA PHE A 113 1.34 -10.23 -2.92
C PHE A 113 1.51 -11.67 -2.42
N GLU A 114 0.82 -12.62 -3.04
CA GLU A 114 0.91 -14.06 -2.74
C GLU A 114 2.36 -14.57 -2.88
N GLU A 115 3.13 -14.02 -3.83
CA GLU A 115 4.52 -14.39 -4.08
C GLU A 115 5.47 -13.98 -2.94
N TYR A 116 5.08 -13.02 -2.09
CA TYR A 116 5.92 -12.61 -0.96
C TYR A 116 5.98 -13.68 0.13
N GLY A 117 4.90 -14.44 0.35
CA GLY A 117 4.82 -15.49 1.37
C GLY A 117 5.51 -16.81 1.00
N LEU A 118 6.02 -16.92 -0.23
CA LEU A 118 6.77 -18.07 -0.74
C LEU A 118 8.30 -17.89 -0.63
N ARG A 119 8.76 -16.81 0.03
CA ARG A 119 10.17 -16.50 0.26
C ARG A 119 10.56 -16.61 1.73
#